data_AF-A0A961IGR2-F1
#
_entry.id   AF-A0A961IGR2-F1
#
_cell.length_a   1.000
_cell.length_b   1.000
_cell.length_c   1.000
_cell.angle_alpha   90.00
_cell.angle_beta   90.00
_cell.angle_gamma   90.00
#
_symmetry.space_group_name_H-M   'P 1'
#
loop_
_entity.id
_entity.type
_entity.pdbx_description
1 polymer ?
#
loop_
_entity_poly.entity_id
_entity_poly.type
_entity_poly.pdbx_seq_one_letter_code
_entity_poly.pdbx_strand_id
1 'polypeptide(L)'
;LQSFRGRRIHLLAGGRAKGTAFHDLAGHPNVWLYPFGEAAAEIQSATGTHDIYPDLKSAFEAAVKNAENQKERGSSATLILLSPGCASYDAFTSYTQRGDYFKELVSQWIHRSAHG
;
A
#
# COMPACT_ATOMS: atom_id res chain seq x y z
N LEU A 1 5.71 6.31 -10.37
CA LEU A 1 4.62 7.28 -10.08
C LEU A 1 4.28 8.18 -11.27
N GLN A 2 5.26 8.61 -12.08
CA GLN A 2 5.02 9.46 -13.26
C GLN A 2 4.12 8.85 -14.36
N SER A 3 4.01 7.52 -14.47
CA SER A 3 3.18 6.84 -15.48
C SER A 3 1.68 6.78 -15.16
N PHE A 4 1.23 7.27 -14.01
CA PHE A 4 -0.17 7.21 -13.56
C PHE A 4 -0.82 8.59 -13.42
N ARG A 5 -0.55 9.49 -14.39
CA ARG A 5 -1.12 10.85 -14.40
C ARG A 5 -2.64 10.82 -14.27
N GLY A 6 -3.18 11.59 -13.32
CA GLY A 6 -4.62 11.72 -13.07
C GLY A 6 -5.25 10.61 -12.24
N ARG A 7 -4.49 9.62 -11.76
CA ARG A 7 -5.01 8.52 -10.93
C ARG A 7 -4.64 8.71 -9.46
N ARG A 8 -5.56 8.37 -8.58
CA ARG A 8 -5.31 8.25 -7.14
C ARG A 8 -4.66 6.91 -6.83
N ILE A 9 -3.56 6.95 -6.10
CA ILE A 9 -2.72 5.79 -5.81
C ILE A 9 -2.76 5.53 -4.32
N HIS A 10 -3.21 4.35 -3.92
CA HIS A 10 -3.05 3.82 -2.57
C HIS A 10 -1.82 2.94 -2.56
N LEU A 11 -0.76 3.41 -1.94
CA LEU A 11 0.56 2.81 -1.96
C LEU A 11 0.82 2.04 -0.68
N LEU A 12 0.85 0.71 -0.79
CA LEU A 12 1.28 -0.18 0.29
C LEU A 12 2.80 -0.22 0.27
N ALA A 13 3.43 0.35 1.30
CA ALA A 13 4.88 0.45 1.41
C ALA A 13 5.31 -0.14 2.75
N GLY A 14 6.25 -1.07 2.75
CA GLY A 14 6.57 -1.79 3.97
C GLY A 14 7.59 -2.89 3.72
N GLY A 15 8.09 -3.46 4.80
CA GLY A 15 9.13 -4.47 4.77
C GLY A 15 10.22 -4.20 5.79
N ARG A 16 11.41 -4.75 5.58
CA ARG A 16 12.64 -4.37 6.30
C ARG A 16 13.42 -3.32 5.53
N ALA A 17 13.68 -2.18 6.17
CA ALA A 17 14.45 -1.08 5.57
C ALA A 17 15.91 -1.50 5.30
N LYS A 18 16.43 -1.14 4.12
CA LYS A 18 17.84 -1.34 3.74
C LYS A 18 18.46 -0.02 3.26
N GLY A 19 18.27 1.05 4.03
CA GLY A 19 18.79 2.38 3.69
C GLY A 19 18.08 3.03 2.50
N THR A 20 16.82 2.68 2.28
CA THR A 20 16.02 3.27 1.20
C THR A 20 15.47 4.61 1.65
N ALA A 21 15.83 5.64 0.91
CA ALA A 21 15.31 6.99 1.05
C ALA A 21 13.79 7.04 0.76
N PHE A 22 12.93 7.05 1.78
CA PHE A 22 11.48 7.18 1.60
C PHE A 22 11.01 8.63 1.37
N HIS A 23 11.94 9.59 1.40
CA HIS A 23 11.67 11.02 1.29
C HIS A 23 10.94 11.38 -0.03
N ASP A 24 11.24 10.65 -1.12
CA ASP A 24 10.63 10.86 -2.44
C ASP A 24 9.14 10.45 -2.50
N LEU A 25 8.65 9.75 -1.47
CA LEU A 25 7.24 9.39 -1.33
C LEU A 25 6.41 10.50 -0.65
N ALA A 26 7.07 11.45 0.02
CA ALA A 26 6.42 12.52 0.74
C ALA A 26 5.79 13.56 -0.22
N GLY A 27 4.59 14.05 0.11
CA GLY A 27 4.01 15.22 -0.55
C GLY A 27 3.48 15.00 -1.98
N HIS A 28 3.40 13.76 -2.47
CA HIS A 28 2.79 13.50 -3.78
C HIS A 28 1.26 13.65 -3.67
N PRO A 29 0.61 14.63 -4.33
CA PRO A 29 -0.77 15.05 -4.02
C PRO A 29 -1.85 14.00 -4.33
N ASN A 30 -1.49 12.91 -5.02
CA ASN A 30 -2.41 11.84 -5.41
C ASN A 30 -2.02 10.48 -4.81
N VAL A 31 -1.13 10.46 -3.82
CA VAL A 31 -0.64 9.22 -3.18
C VAL A 31 -1.10 9.17 -1.73
N TRP A 32 -1.86 8.13 -1.39
CA TRP A 32 -2.15 7.73 -0.01
C TRP A 32 -1.16 6.63 0.37
N LEU A 33 -0.38 6.87 1.41
CA LEU A 33 0.61 5.92 1.89
C LEU A 33 0.02 5.02 2.98
N TYR A 34 0.31 3.72 2.88
CA TYR A 34 -0.07 2.70 3.85
C TYR A 34 1.19 1.97 4.30
N PRO A 35 1.95 2.54 5.25
CA PRO A 35 3.17 1.94 5.78
C PRO A 35 2.87 0.65 6.55
N PHE A 36 3.59 -0.44 6.32
CA PHE A 36 3.39 -1.68 7.06
C PHE A 36 4.66 -2.42 7.47
N GLY A 37 4.55 -3.27 8.49
CA GLY A 37 5.65 -4.11 8.98
C GLY A 37 6.76 -3.31 9.68
N GLU A 38 7.97 -3.87 9.73
CA GLU A 38 9.09 -3.31 10.51
C GLU A 38 9.49 -1.89 10.07
N ALA A 39 9.45 -1.59 8.77
CA ALA A 39 9.78 -0.27 8.23
C ALA A 39 8.65 0.77 8.38
N ALA A 40 7.48 0.41 8.91
CA ALA A 40 6.33 1.31 8.94
C ALA A 40 6.63 2.62 9.69
N ALA A 41 7.30 2.54 10.84
CA ALA A 41 7.70 3.70 11.63
C ALA A 41 8.74 4.58 10.93
N GLU A 42 9.70 3.97 10.22
CA GLU A 42 10.71 4.70 9.45
C GLU A 42 10.07 5.44 8.26
N ILE A 43 9.17 4.78 7.54
CA ILE A 43 8.39 5.38 6.44
C ILE A 43 7.52 6.53 6.99
N GLN A 44 6.89 6.34 8.15
CA GLN A 44 6.09 7.38 8.80
C GLN A 44 6.93 8.62 9.11
N SER A 45 8.09 8.42 9.74
CA SER A 45 9.01 9.51 10.09
C SER A 45 9.54 10.24 8.85
N ALA A 46 9.83 9.52 7.76
CA ALA A 46 10.37 10.10 6.53
C ALA A 46 9.33 10.81 5.66
N THR A 47 8.05 10.40 5.72
CA THR A 47 7.00 10.91 4.83
C THR A 47 6.00 11.83 5.51
N GLY A 48 5.94 11.82 6.85
CA GLY A 48 4.94 12.55 7.62
C GLY A 48 3.52 12.00 7.51
N THR A 49 3.33 10.79 6.95
CA THR A 49 2.02 10.13 6.95
C THR A 49 1.58 9.83 8.38
N HIS A 50 0.27 9.85 8.63
CA HIS A 50 -0.26 9.67 9.98
C HIS A 50 -0.39 8.21 10.38
N ASP A 51 -0.87 7.36 9.47
CA ASP A 51 -1.20 5.97 9.80
C ASP A 51 -0.05 5.01 9.50
N ILE A 52 0.07 3.96 10.32
CA ILE A 52 0.95 2.80 10.11
C ILE A 52 0.19 1.52 10.43
N TYR A 53 0.60 0.41 9.82
CA TYR A 53 -0.10 -0.87 9.91
C TYR A 53 0.85 -1.99 10.35
N PRO A 54 0.37 -2.97 11.14
CA PRO A 54 1.21 -4.07 11.62
C PRO A 54 1.67 -4.99 10.50
N ASP A 55 0.87 -5.19 9.46
CA ASP A 55 1.16 -6.14 8.37
C ASP A 55 0.56 -5.71 7.02
N LEU A 56 0.89 -6.46 5.96
CA LEU A 56 0.38 -6.19 4.61
C LEU A 56 -1.15 -6.32 4.52
N LYS A 57 -1.77 -7.21 5.29
CA LYS A 57 -3.22 -7.44 5.26
C LYS A 57 -3.98 -6.22 5.80
N SER A 58 -3.60 -5.74 6.96
CA SER A 58 -4.19 -4.56 7.60
C SER A 58 -4.00 -3.29 6.77
N ALA A 59 -2.81 -3.11 6.16
CA ALA A 59 -2.57 -2.02 5.21
C ALA A 59 -3.45 -2.13 3.96
N PHE A 60 -3.59 -3.34 3.40
CA PHE A 60 -4.44 -3.61 2.26
C PHE A 60 -5.92 -3.32 2.56
N GLU A 61 -6.44 -3.78 3.70
CA GLU A 61 -7.82 -3.54 4.12
C GLU A 61 -8.12 -2.04 4.28
N ALA A 62 -7.20 -1.28 4.88
CA ALA A 62 -7.34 0.16 5.00
C ALA A 62 -7.27 0.88 3.64
N ALA A 63 -6.41 0.42 2.73
CA ALA A 63 -6.32 0.94 1.37
C ALA A 63 -7.61 0.71 0.58
N VAL A 64 -8.16 -0.50 0.63
CA VAL A 64 -9.44 -0.86 0.01
C VAL A 64 -10.57 0.01 0.57
N LYS A 65 -10.70 0.09 1.90
CA LYS A 65 -11.77 0.87 2.54
C LYS A 65 -11.72 2.34 2.13
N ASN A 66 -10.54 2.94 2.08
CA ASN A 66 -10.40 4.32 1.63
C ASN A 66 -10.70 4.45 0.12
N ALA A 67 -10.26 3.50 -0.69
CA ALA A 67 -10.55 3.47 -2.13
C ALA A 67 -12.06 3.42 -2.42
N GLU A 68 -12.81 2.60 -1.67
CA GLU A 68 -14.27 2.46 -1.79
C GLU A 68 -14.98 3.77 -1.40
N ASN A 69 -14.66 4.34 -0.23
CA ASN A 69 -15.20 5.63 0.23
C ASN A 69 -14.96 6.77 -0.76
N GLN A 70 -13.85 6.71 -1.52
CA GLN A 70 -13.53 7.72 -2.53
C GLN A 70 -14.23 7.46 -3.87
N LYS A 71 -14.49 6.19 -4.22
CA LYS A 71 -15.25 5.81 -5.42
C LYS A 71 -16.70 6.29 -5.32
N GLU A 72 -17.32 6.19 -4.15
CA GLU A 72 -18.66 6.73 -3.87
C GLU A 72 -18.76 8.24 -4.11
N ARG A 73 -17.63 8.95 -4.03
CA ARG A 73 -17.53 10.40 -4.27
C ARG A 73 -17.25 10.76 -5.75
N GLY A 74 -17.53 9.85 -6.69
CA GLY A 74 -17.44 10.09 -8.13
C GLY A 74 -16.03 10.16 -8.70
N SER A 75 -15.02 9.61 -7.99
CA SER A 75 -13.62 9.70 -8.39
C SER A 75 -13.18 8.64 -9.42
N SER A 76 -12.35 9.06 -10.38
CA SER A 76 -11.78 8.21 -11.43
C SER A 76 -10.80 7.16 -10.89
N ALA A 77 -10.89 5.95 -11.46
CA ALA A 77 -10.02 4.78 -11.33
C ALA A 77 -8.92 4.83 -10.24
N THR A 78 -9.25 4.32 -9.05
CA THR A 78 -8.33 4.09 -7.94
C THR A 78 -7.37 2.94 -8.23
N LEU A 79 -6.08 3.10 -7.88
CA LEU A 79 -5.06 2.06 -8.00
C LEU A 79 -4.52 1.72 -6.60
N ILE A 80 -4.61 0.44 -6.20
CA ILE A 80 -3.89 -0.08 -5.03
C ILE A 80 -2.60 -0.70 -5.54
N LEU A 81 -1.46 -0.13 -5.13
CA LEU A 81 -0.13 -0.53 -5.58
C LEU A 81 0.67 -1.06 -4.39
N LEU A 82 1.17 -2.29 -4.52
CA LEU A 82 2.22 -2.81 -3.65
C LEU A 82 3.58 -2.39 -4.23
N SER A 83 4.25 -1.42 -3.62
CA SER A 83 5.62 -1.00 -3.98
C SER A 83 6.49 -0.94 -2.74
N PRO A 84 6.96 -2.11 -2.26
CA PRO A 84 7.87 -2.16 -1.14
C PRO A 84 9.24 -1.77 -1.69
N GLY A 85 9.68 -0.54 -1.47
CA GLY A 85 11.08 -0.13 -1.64
C GLY A 85 12.05 -0.87 -0.70
N CYS A 86 11.67 -2.06 -0.23
CA CYS A 86 12.29 -2.85 0.82
C CYS A 86 12.44 -4.31 0.38
N ALA A 87 13.61 -4.88 0.66
CA ALA A 87 13.85 -6.30 0.49
C ALA A 87 12.87 -7.12 1.36
N SER A 88 12.40 -8.23 0.82
CA SER A 88 11.39 -9.12 1.40
C SER A 88 11.91 -10.05 2.50
N TYR A 89 12.39 -9.50 3.62
CA TYR A 89 12.94 -10.32 4.72
C TYR A 89 12.50 -9.79 6.07
N ASP A 90 11.20 -9.85 6.29
CA ASP A 90 10.51 -9.45 7.51
C ASP A 90 9.49 -10.55 7.86
N ALA A 91 8.29 -10.57 7.25
CA ALA A 91 7.30 -11.67 7.45
C ALA A 91 7.25 -12.70 6.30
N PHE A 92 7.95 -12.44 5.19
CA PHE A 92 7.95 -13.30 3.99
C PHE A 92 9.38 -13.74 3.67
N THR A 93 9.55 -14.97 3.19
CA THR A 93 10.86 -15.53 2.79
C THR A 93 11.33 -15.03 1.44
N SER A 94 10.45 -14.43 0.63
CA SER A 94 10.80 -13.86 -0.67
C SER A 94 9.81 -12.80 -1.15
N TYR A 95 10.24 -12.01 -2.14
CA TYR A 95 9.41 -11.00 -2.79
C TYR A 95 8.24 -11.66 -3.53
N THR A 96 8.46 -12.88 -4.04
CA THR A 96 7.45 -13.71 -4.70
C THR A 96 6.35 -14.10 -3.71
N GLN A 97 6.72 -14.60 -2.53
CA GLN A 97 5.74 -15.00 -1.50
C GLN A 97 4.87 -13.82 -1.07
N ARG A 98 5.47 -12.63 -0.89
CA ARG A 98 4.72 -11.40 -0.58
C ARG A 98 3.79 -10.99 -1.72
N GLY A 99 4.26 -11.09 -2.96
CA GLY A 99 3.45 -10.81 -4.14
C GLY A 99 2.28 -11.78 -4.30
N ASP A 100 2.48 -13.06 -4.00
CA ASP A 100 1.44 -14.08 -4.05
C ASP A 100 0.42 -13.89 -2.93
N TYR A 101 0.87 -13.55 -1.72
CA TYR A 101 -0.03 -13.17 -0.63
C TYR A 101 -0.88 -11.94 -0.99
N PHE A 102 -0.29 -10.92 -1.64
CA PHE A 102 -1.05 -9.78 -2.14
C PHE A 102 -2.09 -10.20 -3.19
N LYS A 103 -1.76 -11.08 -4.14
CA LYS A 103 -2.74 -11.62 -5.11
C LYS A 103 -3.87 -12.37 -4.41
N GLU A 104 -3.55 -13.13 -3.36
CA GLU A 104 -4.54 -13.83 -2.56
C GLU A 104 -5.52 -12.86 -1.90
N LEU A 105 -5.01 -11.81 -1.24
CA LEU A 105 -5.83 -10.75 -0.64
C LEU A 105 -6.74 -10.08 -1.67
N VAL A 106 -6.22 -9.78 -2.87
CA VAL A 106 -7.01 -9.23 -3.98
C VAL A 106 -8.09 -10.21 -4.44
N SER A 107 -7.76 -11.49 -4.61
CA SER A 107 -8.73 -12.53 -4.99
C SER A 107 -9.85 -12.67 -3.97
N GLN A 108 -9.50 -12.72 -2.68
CA GLN A 108 -10.47 -12.78 -1.58
C GLN A 108 -11.37 -11.54 -1.56
N TRP A 109 -10.81 -10.35 -1.80
CA TRP A 109 -11.60 -9.12 -1.90
C TRP A 109 -12.59 -9.17 -3.08
N ILE A 110 -12.15 -9.55 -4.29
CA ILE A 110 -13.02 -9.69 -5.47
C ILE A 110 -14.18 -10.65 -5.20
N HIS A 111 -13.91 -11.81 -4.60
CA HIS A 111 -14.96 -12.79 -4.28
C HIS A 111 -15.97 -12.25 -3.25
N ARG A 112 -15.51 -11.51 -2.23
CA ARG A 112 -16.42 -10.88 -1.25
C ARG A 112 -17.28 -9.79 -1.88
N SER A 113 -16.71 -8.96 -2.75
CA SER A 113 -17.44 -7.89 -3.43
C SER A 113 -18.44 -8.38 -4.48
N ALA A 114 -18.32 -9.62 -4.97
CA ALA A 114 -19.26 -10.23 -5.91
C ALA A 114 -20.49 -10.87 -5.23
N HIS A 115 -20.45 -11.04 -3.91
CA HIS A 115 -21.51 -11.67 -3.11
C HIS A 115 -22.14 -10.72 -2.09
N GLY A 116 -21.87 -9.41 -2.20
CA GLY A 116 -22.40 -8.35 -1.33
C GLY A 116 -23.31 -7.39 -2.07
#